data_AF-A0AAE1D8I6-F1
#
_entry.id   AF-A0AAE1D8I6-F1
#
_cell.length_a   1.000
_cell.length_b   1.000
_cell.length_c   1.000
_cell.angle_alpha   90.00
_cell.angle_beta   90.00
_cell.angle_gamma   90.00
#
_symmetry.space_group_name_H-M   'P 1'
#
loop_
_entity.id
_entity.type
_entity.pdbx_description
1 polymer ?
#
loop_
_entity_poly.entity_id
_entity_poly.type
_entity_poly.pdbx_seq_one_letter_code
_entity_poly.pdbx_strand_id
1 'polypeptide(L)'
;MKQAARVSPQADLTDLEDRATRKRDASCKTIASRPDSGIAGSSSASYASSETALLEGRHGSHADLLASSLEMLEHVYQVRPEGHPTVTSLVKALTVKCHSGQAKAHAIYRWLSGQSLNYYKCVSCSNPSSPSSKMKQLAEGRTSYAALYREMARCAGLKCELIEGHVKGVKYSPGSPALCAATTHSWNAVSLNGHYALLDAHLGSLPYKFFLEHYFMTPPDEFCMSHYPRDKRWLLMTRAISEEDFYGALKTWPTMFAFNIRPLSMRSVIRTYDGRLSVTVLLRSVAVTPVLEYSGPGEPLDTDALSLGIDQEIRNTDNAETFHMCLPQEGDYLFTLMVHDVEEDEDIPVFQYKIEYKDELL
;
A
#
# COMPACT_ATOMS: atom_id res chain seq x y z
N MET A 1 -42.47 38.83 58.53
CA MET A 1 -43.47 39.60 57.74
C MET A 1 -43.01 39.60 56.29
N LYS A 2 -43.79 38.95 55.39
CA LYS A 2 -43.85 39.06 53.90
C LYS A 2 -42.56 38.95 53.06
N GLN A 3 -42.53 38.48 51.82
CA GLN A 3 -43.27 37.52 50.98
C GLN A 3 -42.45 37.39 49.67
N ALA A 4 -42.61 36.27 48.96
CA ALA A 4 -41.89 35.82 47.76
C ALA A 4 -41.92 36.74 46.52
N ALA A 5 -40.98 36.56 45.57
CA ALA A 5 -41.23 36.01 44.22
C ALA A 5 -39.96 35.88 43.32
N ARG A 6 -40.02 34.87 42.43
CA ARG A 6 -39.09 34.42 41.36
C ARG A 6 -38.76 35.51 40.30
N VAL A 7 -37.65 35.34 39.56
CA VAL A 7 -37.56 34.91 38.12
C VAL A 7 -36.08 34.98 37.66
N SER A 8 -35.62 33.96 36.90
CA SER A 8 -34.43 33.94 36.02
C SER A 8 -34.92 33.68 34.57
N PRO A 9 -34.10 33.65 33.50
CA PRO A 9 -32.79 34.28 33.19
C PRO A 9 -32.77 34.96 31.79
N GLN A 10 -31.74 35.77 31.49
CA GLN A 10 -31.19 35.93 30.13
C GLN A 10 -29.81 36.60 30.25
N ALA A 11 -28.74 35.88 29.88
CA ALA A 11 -27.39 36.43 29.78
C ALA A 11 -26.97 36.35 28.32
N ASP A 12 -26.63 37.52 27.78
CA ASP A 12 -26.30 37.78 26.39
C ASP A 12 -24.82 37.50 26.15
N LEU A 13 -24.53 36.89 25.01
CA LEU A 13 -23.21 36.55 24.49
C LEU A 13 -22.59 37.77 23.82
N THR A 14 -21.67 38.48 24.46
CA THR A 14 -20.73 39.41 23.78
C THR A 14 -19.66 39.89 24.78
N ASP A 15 -18.60 39.11 25.00
CA ASP A 15 -17.36 39.67 25.59
C ASP A 15 -16.09 38.79 25.43
N LEU A 16 -15.88 38.20 24.25
CA LEU A 16 -14.70 37.34 24.01
C LEU A 16 -13.93 37.59 22.70
N GLU A 17 -14.21 38.66 21.95
CA GLU A 17 -13.53 38.91 20.66
C GLU A 17 -12.38 39.95 20.70
N ASP A 18 -12.15 40.67 21.79
CA ASP A 18 -11.29 41.88 21.73
C ASP A 18 -9.86 41.72 22.27
N ARG A 19 -9.30 40.50 22.27
CA ARG A 19 -7.89 40.26 22.70
C ARG A 19 -6.98 39.55 21.68
N ALA A 20 -7.43 39.35 20.45
CA ALA A 20 -6.68 38.61 19.42
C ALA A 20 -6.04 39.48 18.32
N THR A 21 -5.83 40.78 18.55
CA THR A 21 -5.24 41.69 17.54
C THR A 21 -4.16 42.58 18.13
N ARG A 22 -2.98 42.01 18.42
CA ARG A 22 -1.68 42.71 18.36
C ARG A 22 -0.51 41.75 18.61
N LYS A 23 0.03 41.19 17.52
CA LYS A 23 1.45 40.90 17.26
C LYS A 23 1.54 40.09 15.95
N ARG A 24 1.48 40.80 14.82
CA ARG A 24 2.01 40.34 13.54
C ARG A 24 3.18 41.25 13.24
N ASP A 25 4.38 40.70 13.28
CA ASP A 25 5.51 41.04 12.41
C ASP A 25 6.70 40.15 12.75
N ALA A 26 6.85 39.07 11.98
CA ALA A 26 8.11 38.43 11.63
C ALA A 26 7.84 37.43 10.49
N SER A 27 8.17 37.87 9.27
CA SER A 27 8.39 37.12 8.03
C SER A 27 7.88 35.66 7.98
N CYS A 28 6.63 35.48 7.58
CA CYS A 28 6.13 34.20 7.06
C CYS A 28 6.52 34.13 5.58
N LYS A 29 7.44 33.24 5.23
CA LYS A 29 7.71 32.93 3.82
C LYS A 29 6.48 32.25 3.24
N THR A 30 6.06 32.78 2.10
CA THR A 30 4.89 32.40 1.33
C THR A 30 4.93 30.91 1.01
N ILE A 31 3.91 30.16 1.42
CA ILE A 31 3.59 28.84 0.87
C ILE A 31 3.43 29.05 -0.64
N ALA A 32 4.35 28.53 -1.45
CA ALA A 32 4.17 28.51 -2.89
C ALA A 32 3.10 27.45 -3.18
N SER A 33 1.84 27.87 -3.24
CA SER A 33 0.76 27.01 -3.72
C SER A 33 1.08 26.59 -5.15
N ARG A 34 0.92 25.30 -5.44
CA ARG A 34 1.01 24.81 -6.82
C ARG A 34 0.08 25.62 -7.72
N PRO A 35 0.50 26.02 -8.94
CA PRO A 35 -0.46 26.43 -9.95
C PRO A 35 -1.44 25.26 -10.19
N ASP A 36 -2.73 25.57 -10.38
CA ASP A 36 -3.81 24.59 -10.55
C ASP A 36 -3.32 23.35 -11.30
N SER A 37 -3.26 22.23 -10.58
CA SER A 37 -2.72 20.98 -11.07
C SER A 37 -3.59 20.45 -12.20
N GLY A 38 -3.14 20.65 -13.42
CA GLY A 38 -3.66 19.94 -14.58
C GLY A 38 -3.53 18.44 -14.35
N ILE A 39 -4.68 17.78 -14.27
CA ILE A 39 -4.95 16.33 -14.33
C ILE A 39 -3.66 15.49 -14.36
N ALA A 40 -3.17 15.11 -13.18
CA ALA A 40 -2.41 13.87 -13.05
C ALA A 40 -3.45 12.75 -13.02
N GLY A 41 -4.01 12.43 -14.18
CA GLY A 41 -4.64 11.13 -14.36
C GLY A 41 -3.57 10.12 -14.00
N SER A 42 -3.91 9.11 -13.20
CA SER A 42 -3.04 7.97 -12.92
C SER A 42 -2.50 7.49 -14.26
N SER A 43 -1.27 7.91 -14.62
CA SER A 43 -0.57 7.22 -15.68
C SER A 43 -0.34 5.89 -15.03
N SER A 44 -1.05 4.88 -15.49
CA SER A 44 -0.99 3.49 -15.10
C SER A 44 0.42 2.95 -15.37
N ALA A 45 1.48 3.63 -14.93
CA ALA A 45 2.86 3.39 -15.30
C ALA A 45 3.35 2.07 -14.74
N SER A 46 2.72 1.53 -13.68
CA SER A 46 2.90 0.14 -13.26
C SER A 46 2.30 -0.82 -14.30
N TYR A 47 1.11 -0.55 -14.83
CA TYR A 47 0.48 -1.28 -15.93
C TYR A 47 1.22 -1.09 -17.26
N ALA A 48 1.71 0.10 -17.56
CA ALA A 48 2.42 0.42 -18.80
C ALA A 48 3.86 -0.05 -18.76
N SER A 49 4.53 -0.10 -17.59
CA SER A 49 5.89 -0.64 -17.45
C SER A 49 5.87 -2.16 -17.33
N SER A 50 4.86 -2.75 -16.67
CA SER A 50 4.63 -4.19 -16.77
C SER A 50 4.20 -4.54 -18.20
N GLU A 51 3.25 -3.86 -18.84
CA GLU A 51 2.89 -4.09 -20.25
C GLU A 51 4.08 -3.87 -21.20
N THR A 52 4.86 -2.79 -21.08
CA THR A 52 6.01 -2.56 -21.96
C THR A 52 7.16 -3.53 -21.73
N ALA A 53 7.39 -4.00 -20.50
CA ALA A 53 8.28 -5.14 -20.24
C ALA A 53 7.67 -6.50 -20.69
N LEU A 54 6.34 -6.60 -20.78
CA LEU A 54 5.57 -7.76 -21.29
C LEU A 54 5.44 -7.76 -22.83
N LEU A 55 5.84 -6.69 -23.53
CA LEU A 55 5.64 -6.49 -24.97
C LEU A 55 6.82 -6.94 -25.85
N GLU A 56 7.93 -7.36 -25.25
CA GLU A 56 9.01 -8.05 -25.99
C GLU A 56 8.62 -9.50 -26.31
N GLY A 57 7.65 -9.72 -27.20
CA GLY A 57 7.44 -11.08 -27.74
C GLY A 57 6.15 -11.45 -28.48
N ARG A 58 5.17 -10.58 -28.74
CA ARG A 58 3.93 -11.00 -29.44
C ARG A 58 3.41 -10.01 -30.49
N HIS A 59 3.16 -10.54 -31.69
CA HIS A 59 2.58 -9.88 -32.87
C HIS A 59 1.06 -9.56 -32.74
N GLY A 60 0.64 -8.81 -31.72
CA GLY A 60 -0.73 -8.28 -31.60
C GLY A 60 -0.71 -6.77 -31.36
N SER A 61 -1.74 -6.03 -31.79
CA SER A 61 -1.81 -4.60 -31.47
C SER A 61 -2.05 -4.43 -29.96
N HIS A 62 -1.51 -3.37 -29.36
CA HIS A 62 -1.71 -3.04 -27.94
C HIS A 62 -3.21 -2.94 -27.58
N ALA A 63 -4.03 -2.44 -28.50
CA ALA A 63 -5.48 -2.38 -28.36
C ALA A 63 -6.15 -3.76 -28.25
N ASP A 64 -5.71 -4.77 -29.00
CA ASP A 64 -6.27 -6.12 -28.95
C ASP A 64 -5.98 -6.80 -27.61
N LEU A 65 -4.81 -6.54 -27.03
CA LEU A 65 -4.41 -7.06 -25.72
C LEU A 65 -5.24 -6.43 -24.60
N LEU A 66 -5.44 -5.12 -24.64
CA LEU A 66 -6.31 -4.40 -23.70
C LEU A 66 -7.75 -4.89 -23.77
N ALA A 67 -8.32 -5.02 -24.98
CA ALA A 67 -9.67 -5.51 -25.19
C ALA A 67 -9.85 -6.94 -24.64
N SER A 68 -8.88 -7.83 -24.89
CA SER A 68 -8.92 -9.20 -24.35
C SER A 68 -8.83 -9.22 -22.81
N SER A 69 -8.09 -8.28 -22.21
CA SER A 69 -7.99 -8.16 -20.75
C SER A 69 -9.32 -7.69 -20.14
N LEU A 70 -9.94 -6.65 -20.73
CA LEU A 70 -11.23 -6.13 -20.28
C LEU A 70 -12.34 -7.19 -20.37
N GLU A 71 -12.42 -7.90 -21.49
CA GLU A 71 -13.42 -8.96 -21.67
C GLU A 71 -13.26 -10.09 -20.63
N MET A 72 -12.02 -10.44 -20.29
CA MET A 72 -11.72 -11.40 -19.23
C MET A 72 -12.19 -10.89 -17.87
N LEU A 73 -11.90 -9.63 -17.54
CA LEU A 73 -12.28 -9.02 -16.25
C LEU A 73 -13.80 -8.96 -16.09
N GLU A 74 -14.52 -8.45 -17.10
CA GLU A 74 -15.98 -8.39 -17.10
C GLU A 74 -16.60 -9.77 -16.82
N HIS A 75 -16.07 -10.81 -17.48
CA HIS A 75 -16.52 -12.18 -17.27
C HIS A 75 -16.23 -12.65 -15.84
N VAL A 76 -15.02 -12.45 -15.33
CA VAL A 76 -14.60 -12.86 -13.98
C VAL A 76 -15.52 -12.29 -12.91
N TYR A 77 -15.94 -11.02 -13.04
CA TYR A 77 -16.83 -10.38 -12.07
C TYR A 77 -18.24 -10.97 -12.00
N GLN A 78 -18.67 -11.71 -13.02
CA GLN A 78 -19.98 -12.37 -13.06
C GLN A 78 -19.95 -13.79 -12.47
N VAL A 79 -18.78 -14.40 -12.33
CA VAL A 79 -18.67 -15.79 -11.84
C VAL A 79 -18.84 -15.84 -10.33
N ARG A 80 -19.86 -16.58 -9.88
CA ARG A 80 -20.21 -16.76 -8.45
C ARG A 80 -19.88 -18.17 -7.97
N PRO A 81 -19.27 -18.34 -6.78
CA PRO A 81 -18.88 -19.67 -6.30
C PRO A 81 -20.06 -20.60 -6.01
N GLU A 82 -21.25 -20.06 -5.68
CA GLU A 82 -22.47 -20.82 -5.37
C GLU A 82 -22.96 -21.64 -6.57
N GLY A 83 -22.66 -21.19 -7.80
CA GLY A 83 -23.03 -21.87 -9.05
C GLY A 83 -22.16 -23.09 -9.38
N HIS A 84 -21.17 -23.42 -8.54
CA HIS A 84 -20.15 -24.41 -8.84
C HIS A 84 -20.02 -25.48 -7.74
N PRO A 85 -20.15 -26.78 -8.06
CA PRO A 85 -20.03 -27.84 -7.06
C PRO A 85 -18.59 -28.09 -6.60
N THR A 86 -17.58 -27.70 -7.39
CA THR A 86 -16.15 -27.95 -7.13
C THR A 86 -15.29 -26.75 -7.50
N VAL A 87 -14.11 -26.63 -6.87
CA VAL A 87 -13.10 -25.62 -7.24
C VAL A 87 -12.70 -25.75 -8.72
N THR A 88 -12.55 -26.98 -9.23
CA THR A 88 -12.25 -27.21 -10.65
C THR A 88 -13.32 -26.64 -11.58
N SER A 89 -14.61 -26.83 -11.27
CA SER A 89 -15.70 -26.27 -12.09
C SER A 89 -15.73 -24.73 -12.05
N LEU A 90 -15.44 -24.13 -10.89
CA LEU A 90 -15.30 -22.68 -10.75
C LEU A 90 -14.15 -22.17 -11.61
N VAL A 91 -12.97 -22.76 -11.48
CA VAL A 91 -11.78 -22.36 -12.25
C VAL A 91 -11.99 -22.50 -13.75
N LYS A 92 -12.67 -23.58 -14.20
CA LYS A 92 -13.03 -23.74 -15.61
C LYS A 92 -13.94 -22.61 -16.09
N ALA A 93 -14.90 -22.17 -15.27
CA ALA A 93 -15.75 -21.03 -15.59
C ALA A 93 -14.96 -19.73 -15.63
N LEU A 94 -14.09 -19.46 -14.66
CA LEU A 94 -13.24 -18.26 -14.63
C LEU A 94 -12.32 -18.15 -15.84
N THR A 95 -11.80 -19.28 -16.31
CA THR A 95 -10.78 -19.33 -17.35
C THR A 95 -11.32 -19.57 -18.76
N VAL A 96 -12.65 -19.60 -18.95
CA VAL A 96 -13.27 -19.96 -20.23
C VAL A 96 -12.90 -19.02 -21.37
N LYS A 97 -12.71 -17.72 -21.09
CA LYS A 97 -12.29 -16.69 -22.06
C LYS A 97 -10.77 -16.48 -22.12
N CYS A 98 -9.98 -17.30 -21.42
CA CYS A 98 -8.55 -17.11 -21.29
C CYS A 98 -7.76 -17.96 -22.30
N HIS A 99 -7.02 -17.30 -23.18
CA HIS A 99 -6.24 -17.94 -24.25
C HIS A 99 -4.76 -18.21 -23.90
N SER A 100 -4.30 -17.80 -22.71
CA SER A 100 -2.91 -17.97 -22.27
C SER A 100 -2.83 -18.37 -20.80
N GLY A 101 -1.71 -18.97 -20.39
CA GLY A 101 -1.47 -19.28 -18.98
C GLY A 101 -1.49 -18.03 -18.10
N GLN A 102 -0.97 -16.91 -18.62
CA GLN A 102 -1.00 -15.61 -17.95
C GLN A 102 -2.42 -15.09 -17.76
N ALA A 103 -3.27 -15.14 -18.80
CA ALA A 103 -4.66 -14.73 -18.69
C ALA A 103 -5.41 -15.57 -17.65
N LYS A 104 -5.16 -16.89 -17.61
CA LYS A 104 -5.72 -17.77 -16.58
C LYS A 104 -5.25 -17.40 -15.17
N ALA A 105 -3.94 -17.15 -15.00
CA ALA A 105 -3.37 -16.75 -13.72
C ALA A 105 -3.97 -15.42 -13.23
N HIS A 106 -4.14 -14.46 -14.14
CA HIS A 106 -4.74 -13.15 -13.86
C HIS A 106 -6.22 -13.26 -13.50
N ALA A 107 -7.00 -14.05 -14.27
CA ALA A 107 -8.41 -14.29 -13.99
C ALA A 107 -8.64 -14.88 -12.59
N ILE A 108 -7.84 -15.87 -12.20
CA ILE A 108 -7.90 -16.49 -10.87
C ILE A 108 -7.52 -15.47 -9.79
N TYR A 109 -6.46 -14.70 -10.01
CA TYR A 109 -6.00 -13.67 -9.06
C TYR A 109 -7.07 -12.61 -8.84
N ARG A 110 -7.60 -12.01 -9.93
CA ARG A 110 -8.63 -10.98 -9.88
C ARG A 110 -9.90 -11.48 -9.22
N TRP A 111 -10.32 -12.70 -9.54
CA TRP A 111 -11.48 -13.29 -8.89
C TRP A 111 -11.28 -13.43 -7.39
N LEU A 112 -10.17 -14.04 -6.96
CA LEU A 112 -9.91 -14.36 -5.56
C LEU A 112 -9.70 -13.10 -4.72
N SER A 113 -8.89 -12.16 -5.20
CA SER A 113 -8.62 -10.90 -4.50
C SER A 113 -9.83 -9.97 -4.46
N GLY A 114 -10.75 -10.07 -5.43
CA GLY A 114 -11.99 -9.30 -5.45
C GLY A 114 -13.12 -9.86 -4.58
N GLN A 115 -12.93 -10.96 -3.86
CA GLN A 115 -13.98 -11.54 -3.02
C GLN A 115 -14.13 -10.79 -1.69
N SER A 116 -15.37 -10.48 -1.30
CA SER A 116 -15.69 -9.96 0.04
C SER A 116 -15.82 -11.09 1.06
N LEU A 117 -14.86 -11.21 1.98
CA LEU A 117 -14.87 -12.26 3.00
C LEU A 117 -15.99 -12.10 4.05
N ASN A 118 -16.53 -10.89 4.24
CA ASN A 118 -17.60 -10.64 5.21
C ASN A 118 -18.87 -11.45 4.91
N TYR A 119 -19.18 -11.63 3.63
CA TYR A 119 -20.29 -12.48 3.19
C TYR A 119 -20.08 -13.94 3.64
N TYR A 120 -18.90 -14.52 3.37
CA TYR A 120 -18.64 -15.94 3.58
C TYR A 120 -18.55 -16.38 5.05
N LYS A 121 -18.33 -15.44 5.98
CA LYS A 121 -18.42 -15.72 7.44
C LYS A 121 -19.81 -16.22 7.84
N CYS A 122 -20.85 -15.76 7.15
CA CYS A 122 -22.25 -16.06 7.46
C CYS A 122 -22.84 -17.20 6.63
N VAL A 123 -22.13 -17.68 5.60
CA VAL A 123 -22.67 -18.70 4.68
C VAL A 123 -22.71 -20.07 5.37
N SER A 124 -23.83 -20.77 5.21
CA SER A 124 -23.92 -22.20 5.57
C SER A 124 -23.46 -23.04 4.39
N CYS A 125 -22.49 -23.93 4.62
CA CYS A 125 -21.98 -24.82 3.58
C CYS A 125 -22.06 -26.26 4.05
N SER A 126 -22.74 -27.11 3.28
CA SER A 126 -22.91 -28.53 3.58
C SER A 126 -21.79 -29.40 3.01
N ASN A 127 -21.11 -28.95 1.96
CA ASN A 127 -20.01 -29.67 1.32
C ASN A 127 -18.66 -28.97 1.56
N PRO A 128 -17.74 -29.53 2.37
CA PRO A 128 -16.43 -28.93 2.67
C PRO A 128 -15.52 -28.67 1.45
N SER A 129 -15.74 -29.37 0.34
CA SER A 129 -14.94 -29.21 -0.89
C SER A 129 -15.52 -28.21 -1.90
N SER A 130 -16.69 -27.60 -1.60
CA SER A 130 -17.28 -26.61 -2.50
C SER A 130 -16.49 -25.30 -2.48
N PRO A 131 -16.54 -24.49 -3.55
CA PRO A 131 -15.91 -23.17 -3.56
C PRO A 131 -16.36 -22.26 -2.42
N SER A 132 -17.67 -22.19 -2.12
CA SER A 132 -18.18 -21.40 -0.99
C SER A 132 -17.62 -21.88 0.36
N SER A 133 -17.42 -23.19 0.55
CA SER A 133 -16.75 -23.72 1.75
C SER A 133 -15.28 -23.31 1.83
N LYS A 134 -14.56 -23.28 0.70
CA LYS A 134 -13.17 -22.81 0.65
C LYS A 134 -13.07 -21.33 0.98
N MET A 135 -13.98 -20.51 0.45
CA MET A 135 -14.09 -19.08 0.80
C MET A 135 -14.44 -18.86 2.27
N LYS A 136 -15.32 -19.69 2.84
CA LYS A 136 -15.61 -19.68 4.28
C LYS A 136 -14.39 -20.05 5.11
N GLN A 137 -13.67 -21.12 4.75
CA GLN A 137 -12.41 -21.50 5.42
C GLN A 137 -11.39 -20.36 5.36
N LEU A 138 -11.31 -19.63 4.24
CA LEU A 138 -10.45 -18.47 4.09
C LEU A 138 -10.88 -17.33 5.03
N ALA A 139 -12.17 -17.02 5.07
CA ALA A 139 -12.75 -16.01 5.96
C ALA A 139 -12.59 -16.33 7.46
N GLU A 140 -12.51 -17.61 7.81
CA GLU A 140 -12.26 -18.13 9.16
C GLU A 140 -10.76 -18.33 9.47
N GLY A 141 -9.86 -18.05 8.53
CA GLY A 141 -8.42 -18.23 8.71
C GLY A 141 -7.94 -19.69 8.77
N ARG A 142 -8.76 -20.65 8.35
CA ARG A 142 -8.39 -22.09 8.28
C ARG A 142 -7.60 -22.46 7.03
N THR A 143 -7.56 -21.57 6.05
CA THR A 143 -6.69 -21.65 4.87
C THR A 143 -6.18 -20.25 4.54
N SER A 144 -5.14 -20.14 3.71
CA SER A 144 -4.61 -18.86 3.24
C SER A 144 -4.98 -18.59 1.79
N TYR A 145 -4.92 -17.31 1.40
CA TYR A 145 -5.05 -16.90 0.00
C TYR A 145 -4.05 -17.65 -0.88
N ALA A 146 -2.80 -17.79 -0.43
CA ALA A 146 -1.77 -18.47 -1.20
C ALA A 146 -2.04 -19.97 -1.41
N ALA A 147 -2.63 -20.63 -0.41
CA ALA A 147 -3.03 -22.03 -0.51
C ALA A 147 -4.19 -22.21 -1.49
N LEU A 148 -5.22 -21.35 -1.41
CA LEU A 148 -6.38 -21.41 -2.30
C LEU A 148 -6.02 -21.01 -3.73
N TYR A 149 -5.23 -19.96 -3.92
CA TYR A 149 -4.72 -19.56 -5.24
C TYR A 149 -3.94 -20.71 -5.89
N ARG A 150 -3.05 -21.38 -5.15
CA ARG A 150 -2.31 -22.54 -5.65
C ARG A 150 -3.23 -23.69 -6.06
N GLU A 151 -4.26 -23.99 -5.27
CA GLU A 151 -5.27 -25.00 -5.61
C GLU A 151 -5.97 -24.64 -6.92
N MET A 152 -6.44 -23.40 -7.05
CA MET A 152 -7.11 -22.89 -8.25
C MET A 152 -6.18 -22.90 -9.47
N ALA A 153 -4.93 -22.44 -9.33
CA ALA A 153 -3.94 -22.45 -10.40
C ALA A 153 -3.67 -23.87 -10.93
N ARG A 154 -3.57 -24.86 -10.03
CA ARG A 154 -3.42 -26.28 -10.42
C ARG A 154 -4.65 -26.80 -11.18
N CYS A 155 -5.87 -26.41 -10.77
CA CYS A 155 -7.09 -26.74 -11.53
C CYS A 155 -7.08 -26.15 -12.95
N ALA A 156 -6.39 -25.03 -13.18
CA ALA A 156 -6.20 -24.42 -14.49
C ALA A 156 -5.03 -25.01 -15.31
N GLY A 157 -4.32 -26.00 -14.76
CA GLY A 157 -3.14 -26.60 -15.38
C GLY A 157 -1.87 -25.75 -15.24
N LEU A 158 -1.84 -24.79 -14.31
CA LEU A 158 -0.68 -23.94 -14.06
C LEU A 158 0.19 -24.53 -12.95
N LYS A 159 1.51 -24.54 -13.16
CA LYS A 159 2.47 -24.82 -12.09
C LYS A 159 2.54 -23.60 -11.18
N CYS A 160 2.24 -23.79 -9.90
CA CYS A 160 2.18 -22.72 -8.92
C CYS A 160 2.78 -23.22 -7.60
N GLU A 161 3.72 -22.45 -7.06
CA GLU A 161 4.41 -22.72 -5.82
C GLU A 161 3.85 -21.82 -4.71
N LEU A 162 3.79 -22.36 -3.49
CA LEU A 162 3.49 -21.60 -2.30
C LEU A 162 4.81 -21.23 -1.64
N ILE A 163 4.99 -19.94 -1.38
CA ILE A 163 6.20 -19.39 -0.79
C ILE A 163 5.84 -18.91 0.61
N GLU A 164 6.65 -19.26 1.59
CA GLU A 164 6.53 -18.78 2.96
C GLU A 164 7.68 -17.81 3.25
N GLY A 165 7.40 -16.77 4.03
CA GLY A 165 8.40 -15.81 4.43
C GLY A 165 7.82 -14.70 5.29
N HIS A 166 8.36 -13.50 5.12
CA HIS A 166 8.04 -12.32 5.90
C HIS A 166 7.63 -11.16 5.00
N VAL A 167 6.72 -10.32 5.50
CA VAL A 167 6.30 -9.10 4.80
C VAL A 167 6.42 -7.86 5.68
N LYS A 168 6.75 -6.73 5.05
CA LYS A 168 6.61 -5.39 5.63
C LYS A 168 5.16 -4.90 5.56
N GLY A 169 4.24 -5.72 6.07
CA GLY A 169 2.80 -5.44 6.03
C GLY A 169 2.35 -4.41 7.08
N VAL A 170 1.03 -4.38 7.33
CA VAL A 170 0.40 -3.45 8.28
C VAL A 170 1.02 -3.48 9.69
N LYS A 171 1.44 -4.67 10.14
CA LYS A 171 2.02 -4.87 11.49
C LYS A 171 3.52 -4.59 11.58
N TYR A 172 4.17 -4.21 10.47
CA TYR A 172 5.59 -3.90 10.44
C TYR A 172 5.83 -2.41 10.62
N SER A 173 6.73 -2.04 11.53
CA SER A 173 7.23 -0.67 11.67
C SER A 173 8.72 -0.63 11.35
N PRO A 174 9.22 0.40 10.64
CA PRO A 174 10.65 0.53 10.33
C PRO A 174 11.51 0.46 11.60
N GLY A 175 12.66 -0.21 11.53
CA GLY A 175 13.54 -0.43 12.68
C GLY A 175 13.09 -1.52 13.67
N SER A 176 11.92 -2.14 13.47
CA SER A 176 11.51 -3.30 14.27
C SER A 176 12.47 -4.48 14.06
N PRO A 177 12.75 -5.29 15.10
CA PRO A 177 13.65 -6.43 14.97
C PRO A 177 13.13 -7.43 13.92
N ALA A 178 14.09 -8.07 13.27
CA ALA A 178 13.84 -9.08 12.26
C ALA A 178 12.99 -10.24 12.80
N LEU A 179 12.19 -10.87 11.93
CA LEU A 179 11.50 -12.15 12.19
C LEU A 179 10.44 -12.15 13.30
N CYS A 180 9.71 -11.05 13.49
CA CYS A 180 8.51 -11.09 14.34
C CYS A 180 7.44 -11.99 13.70
N ALA A 181 6.80 -12.86 14.50
CA ALA A 181 5.71 -13.74 14.04
C ALA A 181 4.56 -12.96 13.37
N ALA A 182 4.35 -11.70 13.77
CA ALA A 182 3.37 -10.80 13.18
C ALA A 182 3.63 -10.44 11.71
N THR A 183 4.84 -10.67 11.21
CA THR A 183 5.25 -10.43 9.81
C THR A 183 5.22 -11.68 8.95
N THR A 184 4.95 -12.85 9.54
CA THR A 184 4.91 -14.12 8.79
C THR A 184 3.76 -14.12 7.80
N HIS A 185 4.05 -14.58 6.58
CA HIS A 185 3.10 -14.52 5.49
C HIS A 185 3.39 -15.58 4.42
N SER A 186 2.44 -15.78 3.52
CA SER A 186 2.56 -16.71 2.41
C SER A 186 1.98 -16.12 1.13
N TRP A 187 2.67 -16.31 0.02
CA TRP A 187 2.30 -15.83 -1.32
C TRP A 187 2.64 -16.90 -2.37
N ASN A 188 2.57 -16.57 -3.66
CA ASN A 188 2.79 -17.53 -4.73
C ASN A 188 3.82 -17.09 -5.77
N ALA A 189 4.41 -18.10 -6.43
CA ALA A 189 5.06 -17.94 -7.73
C ALA A 189 4.40 -18.87 -8.75
N VAL A 190 3.92 -18.31 -9.86
CA VAL A 190 3.30 -19.06 -10.95
C VAL A 190 4.25 -19.18 -12.13
N SER A 191 4.39 -20.38 -12.70
CA SER A 191 5.23 -20.61 -13.87
C SER A 191 4.48 -20.25 -15.14
N LEU A 192 5.01 -19.29 -15.89
CA LEU A 192 4.47 -18.78 -17.14
C LEU A 192 5.62 -18.68 -18.16
N ASN A 193 5.43 -19.26 -19.35
CA ASN A 193 6.40 -19.21 -20.45
C ASN A 193 7.85 -19.56 -20.07
N GLY A 194 8.05 -20.52 -19.17
CA GLY A 194 9.38 -20.97 -18.73
C GLY A 194 9.98 -20.19 -17.56
N HIS A 195 9.34 -19.13 -17.09
CA HIS A 195 9.79 -18.32 -15.95
C HIS A 195 8.75 -18.32 -14.82
N TYR A 196 9.16 -17.94 -13.61
CA TYR A 196 8.25 -17.76 -12.47
C TYR A 196 7.91 -16.28 -12.32
N ALA A 197 6.63 -15.97 -12.10
CA ALA A 197 6.15 -14.63 -11.76
C ALA A 197 5.57 -14.63 -10.35
N LEU A 198 5.89 -13.59 -9.56
CA LEU A 198 5.47 -13.45 -8.17
C LEU A 198 4.08 -12.80 -8.08
N LEU A 199 3.27 -13.22 -7.11
CA LEU A 199 2.00 -12.58 -6.80
C LEU A 199 1.58 -12.80 -5.36
N ASP A 200 0.76 -11.89 -4.83
CA ASP A 200 0.15 -11.99 -3.51
C ASP A 200 -1.34 -11.63 -3.56
N ALA A 201 -2.20 -12.66 -3.57
CA ALA A 201 -3.64 -12.46 -3.62
C ALA A 201 -4.24 -11.89 -2.32
N HIS A 202 -3.57 -12.03 -1.17
CA HIS A 202 -4.04 -11.47 0.11
C HIS A 202 -3.78 -9.97 0.16
N LEU A 203 -2.55 -9.54 -0.13
CA LEU A 203 -2.27 -8.10 -0.19
C LEU A 203 -3.04 -7.44 -1.33
N GLY A 204 -3.21 -8.12 -2.47
CA GLY A 204 -4.06 -7.67 -3.55
C GLY A 204 -5.56 -7.58 -3.21
N SER A 205 -6.03 -8.22 -2.13
CA SER A 205 -7.44 -8.11 -1.68
C SER A 205 -7.70 -6.96 -0.70
N LEU A 206 -6.66 -6.19 -0.35
CA LEU A 206 -6.83 -4.99 0.47
C LEU A 206 -7.61 -3.93 -0.32
N PRO A 207 -8.40 -3.07 0.35
CA PRO A 207 -9.39 -2.20 -0.29
C PRO A 207 -8.79 -1.01 -1.06
N TYR A 208 -7.53 -1.09 -1.47
CA TYR A 208 -6.82 -0.03 -2.18
C TYR A 208 -6.50 -0.49 -3.61
N LYS A 209 -6.98 0.24 -4.62
CA LYS A 209 -6.82 -0.16 -6.03
C LYS A 209 -5.37 -0.46 -6.43
N PHE A 210 -4.43 0.32 -5.91
CA PHE A 210 -3.00 0.16 -6.17
C PHE A 210 -2.43 -1.19 -5.70
N PHE A 211 -3.00 -1.79 -4.66
CA PHE A 211 -2.57 -3.09 -4.16
C PHE A 211 -2.95 -4.21 -5.12
N LEU A 212 -4.21 -4.18 -5.60
CA LEU A 212 -4.70 -5.19 -6.52
C LEU A 212 -3.87 -5.24 -7.80
N GLU A 213 -3.47 -4.09 -8.33
CA GLU A 213 -2.64 -4.01 -9.53
C GLU A 213 -1.18 -4.40 -9.26
N HIS A 214 -0.59 -3.91 -8.18
CA HIS A 214 0.83 -4.10 -7.91
C HIS A 214 1.18 -5.56 -7.60
N TYR A 215 0.34 -6.30 -6.87
CA TYR A 215 0.68 -7.64 -6.38
C TYR A 215 0.36 -8.79 -7.35
N PHE A 216 0.18 -8.51 -8.64
CA PHE A 216 0.09 -9.53 -9.68
C PHE A 216 1.26 -9.42 -10.65
N MET A 217 2.09 -10.48 -10.72
CA MET A 217 3.29 -10.52 -11.57
C MET A 217 4.28 -9.37 -11.28
N THR A 218 4.39 -8.96 -10.02
CA THR A 218 5.30 -7.90 -9.59
C THR A 218 6.74 -8.27 -9.94
N PRO A 219 7.53 -7.33 -10.51
CA PRO A 219 8.96 -7.55 -10.75
C PRO A 219 9.70 -7.93 -9.46
N PRO A 220 10.64 -8.88 -9.49
CA PRO A 220 11.35 -9.35 -8.30
C PRO A 220 12.04 -8.26 -7.46
N ASP A 221 12.59 -7.25 -8.11
CA ASP A 221 13.27 -6.10 -7.50
C ASP A 221 12.31 -5.12 -6.81
N GLU A 222 11.06 -5.03 -7.27
CA GLU A 222 10.01 -4.31 -6.56
C GLU A 222 9.40 -5.18 -5.44
N PHE A 223 9.12 -6.46 -5.72
CA PHE A 223 8.48 -7.37 -4.78
C PHE A 223 9.33 -7.59 -3.52
N CYS A 224 10.67 -7.63 -3.67
CA CYS A 224 11.58 -7.79 -2.55
C CYS A 224 11.60 -6.60 -1.58
N MET A 225 11.03 -5.44 -1.94
CA MET A 225 10.89 -4.30 -1.03
C MET A 225 9.92 -4.57 0.10
N SER A 226 8.90 -5.40 -0.16
CA SER A 226 7.84 -5.74 0.80
C SER A 226 7.85 -7.21 1.23
N HIS A 227 8.42 -8.13 0.44
CA HIS A 227 8.42 -9.58 0.70
C HIS A 227 9.82 -10.17 0.77
N TYR A 228 10.10 -10.95 1.82
CA TYR A 228 11.34 -11.69 1.98
C TYR A 228 11.08 -13.19 2.19
N PRO A 229 11.40 -14.05 1.21
CA PRO A 229 11.12 -15.48 1.31
C PRO A 229 12.08 -16.20 2.27
N ARG A 230 11.58 -17.23 2.96
CA ARG A 230 12.43 -18.11 3.77
C ARG A 230 13.46 -18.86 2.92
N ASP A 231 13.05 -19.27 1.72
CA ASP A 231 13.92 -19.90 0.72
C ASP A 231 14.32 -18.86 -0.34
N LYS A 232 15.58 -18.42 -0.28
CA LYS A 232 16.11 -17.31 -1.09
C LYS A 232 16.04 -17.55 -2.60
N ARG A 233 15.86 -18.79 -3.07
CA ARG A 233 15.64 -19.05 -4.52
C ARG A 233 14.40 -18.33 -5.04
N TRP A 234 13.43 -18.07 -4.18
CA TRP A 234 12.19 -17.36 -4.50
C TRP A 234 12.32 -15.85 -4.53
N LEU A 235 13.52 -15.30 -4.26
CA LEU A 235 13.79 -13.91 -4.60
C LEU A 235 13.75 -13.70 -6.11
N LEU A 236 14.06 -14.72 -6.94
CA LEU A 236 14.10 -14.62 -8.40
C LEU A 236 15.01 -13.49 -8.92
N MET A 237 16.06 -13.15 -8.18
CA MET A 237 17.03 -12.11 -8.50
C MET A 237 18.42 -12.71 -8.68
N THR A 238 19.21 -12.14 -9.59
CA THR A 238 20.62 -12.51 -9.79
C THR A 238 21.47 -12.23 -8.55
N ARG A 239 21.21 -11.09 -7.88
CA ARG A 239 21.85 -10.72 -6.62
C ARG A 239 20.81 -10.81 -5.51
N ALA A 240 20.93 -11.84 -4.67
CA ALA A 240 20.06 -12.00 -3.51
C ALA A 240 20.34 -10.91 -2.47
N ILE A 241 19.28 -10.29 -1.94
CA ILE A 241 19.36 -9.41 -0.78
C ILE A 241 19.53 -10.24 0.50
N SER A 242 20.25 -9.71 1.49
CA SER A 242 20.28 -10.31 2.82
C SER A 242 19.04 -9.93 3.63
N GLU A 243 18.82 -10.63 4.73
CA GLU A 243 17.74 -10.30 5.67
C GLU A 243 17.99 -8.93 6.34
N GLU A 244 19.25 -8.63 6.64
CA GLU A 244 19.68 -7.33 7.15
C GLU A 244 19.37 -6.22 6.14
N ASP A 245 19.68 -6.44 4.84
CA ASP A 245 19.33 -5.48 3.79
C ASP A 245 17.81 -5.29 3.70
N PHE A 246 17.04 -6.39 3.79
CA PHE A 246 15.58 -6.32 3.73
C PHE A 246 15.01 -5.47 4.87
N TYR A 247 15.38 -5.72 6.13
CA TYR A 247 14.87 -4.95 7.28
C TYR A 247 15.50 -3.56 7.39
N GLY A 248 16.71 -3.38 6.88
CA GLY A 248 17.39 -2.10 6.73
C GLY A 248 16.82 -1.24 5.61
N ALA A 249 16.06 -1.82 4.67
CA ALA A 249 15.42 -1.11 3.58
C ALA A 249 14.07 -0.49 3.98
N LEU A 250 13.75 0.64 3.34
CA LEU A 250 12.54 1.42 3.52
C LEU A 250 11.26 0.57 3.50
N LYS A 251 10.27 0.93 4.35
CA LYS A 251 8.90 0.40 4.24
C LYS A 251 8.19 1.17 3.13
N THR A 252 7.68 0.45 2.14
CA THR A 252 7.07 1.02 0.93
C THR A 252 5.68 0.46 0.70
N TRP A 253 4.83 1.24 0.05
CA TRP A 253 3.51 0.84 -0.42
C TRP A 253 3.46 0.81 -1.95
N PRO A 254 2.50 0.09 -2.55
CA PRO A 254 2.31 0.04 -4.01
C PRO A 254 2.28 1.39 -4.72
N THR A 255 1.74 2.42 -4.06
CA THR A 255 1.68 3.81 -4.54
C THR A 255 3.04 4.42 -4.83
N MET A 256 4.11 4.02 -4.13
CA MET A 256 5.47 4.46 -4.47
C MET A 256 5.84 4.12 -5.90
N PHE A 257 5.49 2.91 -6.33
CA PHE A 257 5.74 2.43 -7.69
C PHE A 257 4.74 3.03 -8.68
N ALA A 258 3.44 3.06 -8.33
CA ALA A 258 2.39 3.58 -9.19
C ALA A 258 2.61 5.05 -9.57
N PHE A 259 3.06 5.88 -8.62
CA PHE A 259 3.33 7.31 -8.82
C PHE A 259 4.80 7.61 -9.13
N ASN A 260 5.65 6.57 -9.23
CA ASN A 260 7.09 6.69 -9.47
C ASN A 260 7.79 7.69 -8.53
N ILE A 261 7.40 7.66 -7.25
CA ILE A 261 8.00 8.48 -6.19
C ILE A 261 9.26 7.77 -5.71
N ARG A 262 10.41 8.46 -5.74
CA ARG A 262 11.70 7.87 -5.38
C ARG A 262 12.39 8.69 -4.30
N PRO A 263 12.46 8.20 -3.05
CA PRO A 263 13.27 8.84 -2.05
C PRO A 263 14.76 8.71 -2.37
N LEU A 264 15.57 9.71 -1.97
CA LEU A 264 17.02 9.65 -2.17
C LEU A 264 17.72 8.64 -1.24
N SER A 265 17.07 8.27 -0.13
CA SER A 265 17.55 7.24 0.79
C SER A 265 16.59 6.05 0.77
N MET A 266 17.13 4.85 0.68
CA MET A 266 16.33 3.62 0.84
C MET A 266 16.52 2.99 2.23
N ARG A 267 17.16 3.69 3.18
CA ARG A 267 17.35 3.18 4.55
C ARG A 267 16.07 3.35 5.37
N SER A 268 15.67 2.34 6.12
CA SER A 268 14.46 2.36 6.96
C SER A 268 14.55 3.28 8.17
N VAL A 269 15.78 3.48 8.69
CA VAL A 269 16.04 4.28 9.89
C VAL A 269 16.99 5.43 9.55
N ILE A 270 16.60 6.65 9.91
CA ILE A 270 17.39 7.88 9.81
C ILE A 270 17.73 8.33 11.22
N ARG A 271 18.95 8.81 11.46
CA ARG A 271 19.37 9.35 12.76
C ARG A 271 19.69 10.83 12.64
N THR A 272 19.28 11.61 13.63
CA THR A 272 19.69 13.01 13.81
C THR A 272 20.13 13.23 15.24
N TYR A 273 21.05 14.18 15.43
CA TYR A 273 21.68 14.48 16.72
C TYR A 273 21.47 15.92 17.19
N ASP A 274 20.83 16.75 16.38
CA ASP A 274 20.50 18.15 16.66
C ASP A 274 19.00 18.44 16.44
N GLY A 275 18.20 17.39 16.25
CA GLY A 275 16.78 17.45 15.97
C GLY A 275 16.45 17.96 14.56
N ARG A 276 17.43 18.22 13.70
CA ARG A 276 17.21 18.73 12.35
C ARG A 276 17.52 17.66 11.32
N LEU A 277 16.65 17.51 10.33
CA LEU A 277 16.92 16.67 9.17
C LEU A 277 16.11 17.13 7.96
N SER A 278 16.41 16.56 6.79
CA SER A 278 15.64 16.78 5.58
C SER A 278 15.47 15.48 4.82
N VAL A 279 14.26 15.25 4.32
CA VAL A 279 13.94 14.11 3.46
C VAL A 279 13.66 14.64 2.07
N THR A 280 14.43 14.18 1.09
CA THR A 280 14.26 14.56 -0.31
C THR A 280 13.71 13.40 -1.12
N VAL A 281 12.73 13.71 -1.96
CA VAL A 281 12.06 12.76 -2.86
C VAL A 281 12.04 13.29 -4.28
N LEU A 282 12.20 12.40 -5.25
CA LEU A 282 11.97 12.66 -6.66
C LEU A 282 10.52 12.28 -6.99
N LEU A 283 9.77 13.18 -7.60
CA LEU A 283 8.38 12.99 -7.98
C LEU A 283 8.00 13.94 -9.13
N ARG A 284 7.00 13.57 -9.93
CA ARG A 284 6.56 14.37 -11.09
C ARG A 284 5.06 14.61 -11.04
N SER A 285 4.65 15.84 -10.78
CA SER A 285 3.23 16.26 -10.84
C SER A 285 2.29 15.46 -9.93
N VAL A 286 2.75 15.00 -8.77
CA VAL A 286 1.95 14.23 -7.81
C VAL A 286 1.81 15.00 -6.51
N ALA A 287 0.58 15.20 -6.02
CA ALA A 287 0.36 15.88 -4.74
C ALA A 287 0.73 14.93 -3.60
N VAL A 288 1.55 15.40 -2.67
CA VAL A 288 2.04 14.61 -1.53
C VAL A 288 1.90 15.40 -0.25
N THR A 289 1.63 14.68 0.84
CA THR A 289 1.46 15.23 2.18
C THR A 289 2.38 14.48 3.14
N PRO A 290 3.31 15.17 3.84
CA PRO A 290 4.12 14.53 4.86
C PRO A 290 3.32 14.42 6.17
N VAL A 291 3.43 13.28 6.83
CA VAL A 291 2.88 13.03 8.18
C VAL A 291 4.03 12.66 9.10
N LEU A 292 4.09 13.31 10.26
CA LEU A 292 5.11 13.04 11.27
C LEU A 292 4.46 12.69 12.61
N GLU A 293 4.65 11.46 13.05
CA GLU A 293 4.11 10.93 14.30
C GLU A 293 5.24 10.74 15.32
N TYR A 294 5.03 11.16 16.57
CA TYR A 294 5.95 10.86 17.66
C TYR A 294 5.58 9.52 18.32
N SER A 295 6.56 8.63 18.44
CA SER A 295 6.42 7.31 19.05
C SER A 295 7.45 7.04 20.16
N GLY A 296 8.18 8.08 20.60
CA GLY A 296 9.21 7.99 21.63
C GLY A 296 8.64 7.92 23.06
N PRO A 297 9.51 7.74 24.07
CA PRO A 297 9.12 7.57 25.47
C PRO A 297 8.76 8.87 26.22
N GLY A 298 9.09 10.04 25.65
CA GLY A 298 8.74 11.35 26.20
C GLY A 298 7.26 11.72 26.07
N GLU A 299 6.92 12.99 26.35
CA GLU A 299 5.54 13.48 26.31
C GLU A 299 4.93 13.29 24.91
N PRO A 300 3.69 12.78 24.79
CA PRO A 300 3.00 12.66 23.51
C PRO A 300 2.91 14.01 22.81
N LEU A 301 3.13 13.99 21.49
CA LEU A 301 3.04 15.18 20.65
C LEU A 301 1.87 15.03 19.69
N ASP A 302 1.23 16.14 19.39
CA ASP A 302 0.13 16.20 18.44
C ASP A 302 0.65 16.03 17.01
N THR A 303 0.16 15.01 16.30
CA THR A 303 0.58 14.66 14.94
C THR A 303 0.31 15.79 13.94
N ASP A 304 -0.82 16.49 14.08
CA ASP A 304 -1.19 17.58 13.18
C ASP A 304 -0.23 18.77 13.36
N ALA A 305 0.05 19.15 14.60
CA ALA A 305 1.03 20.19 14.92
C ALA A 305 2.44 19.85 14.43
N LEU A 306 2.87 18.58 14.57
CA LEU A 306 4.16 18.12 14.05
C LEU A 306 4.21 18.20 12.53
N SER A 307 3.16 17.75 11.84
CA SER A 307 3.09 17.71 10.38
C SER A 307 3.02 19.12 9.78
N LEU A 308 2.28 20.04 10.42
CA LEU A 308 2.26 21.47 10.05
C LEU A 308 3.61 22.17 10.28
N GLY A 309 4.46 21.62 11.15
CA GLY A 309 5.81 22.12 11.41
C GLY A 309 6.84 21.74 10.35
N ILE A 310 6.48 20.93 9.36
CA ILE A 310 7.36 20.50 8.27
C ILE A 310 7.41 21.59 7.20
N ASP A 311 8.61 22.11 6.92
CA ASP A 311 8.82 23.07 5.84
C ASP A 311 9.08 22.33 4.52
N GLN A 312 8.22 22.56 3.53
CA GLN A 312 8.25 21.88 2.23
C GLN A 312 8.87 22.79 1.17
N GLU A 313 10.02 22.38 0.64
CA GLU A 313 10.70 23.02 -0.48
C GLU A 313 10.37 22.27 -1.78
N ILE A 314 9.66 22.93 -2.71
CA ILE A 314 9.33 22.38 -4.04
C ILE A 314 10.40 22.80 -5.05
N ARG A 315 11.11 21.82 -5.62
CA ARG A 315 12.22 22.02 -6.58
C ARG A 315 11.78 21.56 -7.97
N ASN A 316 11.04 22.44 -8.65
CA ASN A 316 10.41 22.16 -9.95
C ASN A 316 11.41 21.72 -11.05
N THR A 317 12.60 22.34 -11.11
CA THR A 317 13.62 22.00 -12.10
C THR A 317 14.14 20.57 -11.95
N ASP A 318 14.17 20.09 -10.70
CA ASP A 318 14.78 18.83 -10.33
C ASP A 318 13.74 17.69 -10.28
N ASN A 319 12.46 18.02 -10.47
CA ASN A 319 11.32 17.13 -10.19
C ASN A 319 11.44 16.50 -8.80
N ALA A 320 11.61 17.36 -7.80
CA ALA A 320 11.88 16.92 -6.45
C ALA A 320 11.24 17.83 -5.41
N GLU A 321 10.96 17.26 -4.25
CA GLU A 321 10.50 18.00 -3.08
C GLU A 321 11.37 17.60 -1.88
N THR A 322 11.66 18.57 -1.02
CA THR A 322 12.44 18.37 0.22
C THR A 322 11.58 18.78 1.41
N PHE A 323 11.50 17.90 2.40
CA PHE A 323 10.77 18.12 3.65
C PHE A 323 11.77 18.37 4.77
N HIS A 324 11.86 19.60 5.24
CA HIS A 324 12.73 20.00 6.33
C HIS A 324 11.98 19.86 7.66
N MET A 325 12.58 19.14 8.60
CA MET A 325 11.98 18.85 9.91
C MET A 325 12.85 19.41 11.03
N CYS A 326 12.19 19.96 12.04
CA CYS A 326 12.78 20.33 13.33
C CYS A 326 12.04 19.58 14.44
N LEU A 327 12.66 18.54 14.96
CA LEU A 327 12.09 17.66 15.98
C LEU A 327 12.16 18.33 17.36
N PRO A 328 11.02 18.49 18.06
CA PRO A 328 10.95 19.31 19.27
C PRO A 328 11.62 18.67 20.50
N GLN A 329 11.76 17.34 20.52
CA GLN A 329 12.35 16.61 21.64
C GLN A 329 12.98 15.29 21.18
N GLU A 330 13.89 14.73 21.98
CA GLU A 330 14.46 13.41 21.75
C GLU A 330 13.39 12.31 21.68
N GLY A 331 13.67 11.28 20.90
CA GLY A 331 12.84 10.09 20.79
C GLY A 331 12.70 9.60 19.36
N ASP A 332 11.77 8.67 19.19
CA ASP A 332 11.49 8.05 17.91
C ASP A 332 10.31 8.75 17.23
N TYR A 333 10.44 8.98 15.92
CA TYR A 333 9.40 9.53 15.07
C TYR A 333 9.17 8.62 13.88
N LEU A 334 7.95 8.60 13.36
CA LEU A 334 7.60 7.97 12.09
C LEU A 334 7.27 9.07 11.09
N PHE A 335 8.08 9.18 10.04
CA PHE A 335 7.78 10.04 8.89
C PHE A 335 7.13 9.19 7.81
N THR A 336 5.89 9.50 7.46
CA THR A 336 5.16 8.85 6.37
C THR A 336 4.91 9.88 5.29
N LEU A 337 5.33 9.58 4.05
CA LEU A 337 4.89 10.38 2.90
C LEU A 337 3.60 9.78 2.36
N MET A 338 2.57 10.59 2.25
CA MET A 338 1.29 10.24 1.66
C MET A 338 1.19 10.81 0.24
N VAL A 339 0.47 10.14 -0.63
CA VAL A 339 0.03 10.66 -1.93
C VAL A 339 -1.47 10.87 -1.89
N HIS A 340 -1.93 11.99 -2.45
CA HIS A 340 -3.35 12.25 -2.59
C HIS A 340 -3.87 11.66 -3.90
N ASP A 341 -4.76 10.66 -3.81
CA ASP A 341 -5.45 10.08 -4.96
C ASP A 341 -6.72 10.88 -5.27
N VAL A 342 -6.64 11.71 -6.30
CA VAL A 342 -7.74 12.60 -6.72
C VAL A 342 -9.00 11.84 -7.14
N GLU A 343 -8.88 10.59 -7.61
CA GLU A 343 -10.04 9.81 -8.06
C GLU A 343 -10.88 9.30 -6.88
N GLU A 344 -10.24 8.94 -5.77
CA GLU A 344 -10.89 8.39 -4.57
C GLU A 344 -11.03 9.45 -3.45
N ASP A 345 -10.41 10.62 -3.60
CA ASP A 345 -10.33 11.69 -2.58
C ASP A 345 -9.75 11.18 -1.26
N GLU A 346 -8.71 10.35 -1.36
CA GLU A 346 -8.05 9.69 -0.22
C GLU A 346 -6.54 9.90 -0.24
N ASP A 347 -5.96 10.07 0.95
CA ASP A 347 -4.51 10.07 1.15
C ASP A 347 -4.03 8.64 1.42
N ILE A 348 -3.11 8.17 0.58
CA ILE A 348 -2.60 6.79 0.62
C ILE A 348 -1.11 6.83 0.91
N PRO A 349 -0.61 6.03 1.87
CA PRO A 349 0.81 6.02 2.20
C PRO A 349 1.66 5.56 1.03
N VAL A 350 2.83 6.18 0.86
CA VAL A 350 3.84 5.91 -0.19
C VAL A 350 5.00 5.13 0.41
N PHE A 351 5.62 5.69 1.45
CA PHE A 351 6.70 5.06 2.21
C PHE A 351 6.75 5.61 3.63
N GLN A 352 7.49 4.94 4.52
CA GLN A 352 7.64 5.35 5.91
C GLN A 352 9.05 5.12 6.44
N TYR A 353 9.65 6.15 7.03
CA TYR A 353 10.90 6.07 7.80
C TYR A 353 10.61 6.01 9.29
N LYS A 354 11.53 5.38 10.04
CA LYS A 354 11.76 5.70 11.44
C LYS A 354 12.86 6.75 11.52
N ILE A 355 12.64 7.81 12.28
CA ILE A 355 13.66 8.82 12.61
C ILE A 355 13.98 8.68 14.10
N GLU A 356 15.25 8.46 14.42
CA GLU A 356 15.73 8.41 15.80
C GLU A 356 16.45 9.73 16.10
N TYR A 357 15.92 10.51 17.03
CA TYR A 357 16.57 11.72 17.52
C TYR A 357 17.13 11.47 18.91
N LYS A 358 18.45 11.60 19.03
CA LYS A 358 19.18 11.59 20.29
C LYS A 358 20.16 12.75 20.30
N ASP A 359 19.97 13.70 21.20
CA ASP A 359 20.89 14.82 21.37
C ASP A 359 22.22 14.27 21.92
N GLU A 360 23.32 14.49 21.21
CA GLU A 360 24.67 14.11 21.67
C GLU A 360 25.43 15.31 22.26
N LEU A 361 24.79 16.48 22.36
CA LEU A 361 25.34 17.70 22.96
C LEU A 361 24.87 17.94 24.40
N LEU A 362 24.00 17.07 24.92
CA LEU A 362 23.60 16.95 26.33
C LEU A 362 24.21 15.68 26.94
#